data_AF-A0A6C0CZZ9-F1
#
_entry.id   AF-A0A6C0CZZ9-F1
#
_cell.length_a   1.000
_cell.length_b   1.000
_cell.length_c   1.000
_cell.angle_alpha   90.00
_cell.angle_beta   90.00
_cell.angle_gamma   90.00
#
_symmetry.space_group_name_H-M   'P 1'
#
loop_
_entity.id
_entity.type
_entity.pdbx_description
1 polymer ?
#
loop_
_entity_poly.entity_id
_entity_poly.type
_entity_poly.pdbx_seq_one_letter_code
_entity_poly.pdbx_strand_id
1 'polypeptide(L)'
;MEDIDLFIKRLQEEQEIKDFLEKNIYPKSLSKCLANPYRMEKFPELKPLKSLDFEIQNIENIDINIKNTFDKLNQFENQIKEMIQRENKDNCCPICLDQFKLTSYFMPNCGHKICLHCFTNNMIKNKSTGGYCCLCREKMIPNI
;
A
#
# COMPACT_ATOMS: atom_id res chain seq x y z
N MET A 1 80.51 -11.99 12.62
CA MET A 1 80.73 -13.01 11.58
C MET A 1 79.38 -13.68 11.42
N GLU A 2 78.60 -13.35 10.39
CA GLU A 2 77.30 -14.04 10.18
C GLU A 2 77.59 -15.53 10.04
N ASP A 3 76.83 -16.38 10.74
CA ASP A 3 76.97 -17.83 10.64
C ASP A 3 76.81 -18.24 9.18
N ILE A 4 77.79 -18.98 8.67
CA ILE A 4 77.85 -19.44 7.28
C ILE A 4 76.53 -20.15 6.90
N ASP A 5 75.93 -20.86 7.86
CA ASP A 5 74.65 -21.53 7.70
C ASP A 5 73.47 -20.57 7.44
N LEU A 6 73.45 -19.39 8.08
CA LEU A 6 72.42 -18.39 7.84
C LEU A 6 72.54 -17.78 6.44
N PHE A 7 73.77 -17.59 5.98
CA PHE A 7 74.04 -17.09 4.63
C PHE A 7 73.60 -18.09 3.57
N ILE A 8 73.97 -19.37 3.73
CA ILE A 8 73.55 -20.45 2.83
C ILE A 8 72.03 -20.56 2.79
N LYS A 9 71.36 -20.46 3.94
CA LYS A 9 69.90 -20.53 4.02
C LYS A 9 69.22 -19.39 3.25
N ARG A 10 69.72 -18.16 3.38
CA ARG A 10 69.19 -16.99 2.67
C ARG A 10 69.28 -17.16 1.15
N LEU A 11 70.41 -17.66 0.66
CA LEU A 11 70.59 -17.94 -0.78
C LEU A 11 69.64 -19.04 -1.28
N GLN A 12 69.38 -20.06 -0.46
CA GLN A 12 68.41 -21.10 -0.80
C GLN A 12 66.98 -20.54 -0.90
N GLU A 13 66.57 -19.70 0.05
CA GLU A 13 65.25 -19.05 0.05
C GLU A 13 65.06 -18.14 -1.17
N GLU A 14 66.06 -17.34 -1.52
CA GLU A 14 66.02 -16.48 -2.71
C GLU A 14 65.89 -17.29 -4.01
N GLN A 15 66.59 -18.41 -4.11
CA GLN A 15 66.53 -19.29 -5.27
C GLN A 15 65.16 -19.99 -5.39
N GLU A 16 64.59 -20.46 -4.28
CA GLU A 16 63.25 -21.07 -4.25
C GLU A 16 62.16 -20.09 -4.68
N ILE A 17 62.27 -18.80 -4.28
CA ILE A 17 61.33 -17.75 -4.72
C ILE A 17 61.41 -17.54 -6.23
N LYS A 18 62.62 -17.46 -6.79
CA LYS A 18 62.80 -17.29 -8.24
C LYS A 18 62.27 -18.49 -9.02
N ASP A 19 62.59 -19.70 -8.59
CA ASP A 19 62.12 -20.92 -9.24
C ASP A 19 60.58 -21.06 -9.19
N PHE A 20 59.93 -20.56 -8.13
CA PHE A 20 58.48 -20.49 -8.05
C PHE A 20 57.88 -19.49 -9.05
N LEU A 21 58.42 -18.26 -9.10
CA LEU A 21 57.89 -17.20 -9.97
C LEU A 21 58.14 -17.46 -11.45
N GLU A 22 59.31 -17.99 -11.81
CA GLU A 22 59.74 -18.14 -13.22
C GLU A 22 59.42 -19.51 -13.80
N LYS A 23 59.53 -20.57 -12.99
CA LYS A 23 59.43 -21.97 -13.45
C LYS A 23 58.23 -22.70 -12.87
N ASN A 24 57.44 -22.03 -12.02
CA ASN A 24 56.27 -22.60 -11.32
C ASN A 24 56.63 -23.83 -10.46
N ILE A 25 57.86 -23.88 -9.93
CA ILE A 25 58.35 -24.96 -9.07
C ILE A 25 58.09 -24.57 -7.61
N TYR A 26 57.30 -25.38 -6.89
CA TYR A 26 56.93 -25.08 -5.50
C TYR A 26 58.13 -25.20 -4.52
N PRO A 27 58.33 -24.24 -3.60
CA PRO A 27 59.44 -24.25 -2.62
C PRO A 27 59.48 -25.52 -1.76
N LYS A 28 60.66 -26.13 -1.62
CA LYS A 28 60.83 -27.36 -0.81
C LYS A 28 60.75 -27.05 0.69
N SER A 29 61.14 -25.84 1.10
CA SER A 29 60.96 -25.35 2.46
C SER A 29 59.49 -25.44 2.95
N LEU A 30 58.52 -25.23 2.06
CA LEU A 30 57.08 -25.24 2.36
C LEU A 30 56.40 -26.59 2.11
N SER A 31 57.06 -27.52 1.38
CA SER A 31 56.44 -28.80 1.01
C SER A 31 56.31 -29.78 2.18
N LYS A 32 57.02 -29.57 3.30
CA LYS A 32 56.92 -30.43 4.50
C LYS A 32 55.53 -30.44 5.14
N CYS A 33 54.72 -29.40 4.95
CA CYS A 33 53.33 -29.39 5.40
C CYS A 33 52.43 -30.37 4.62
N LEU A 34 52.82 -30.75 3.40
CA LEU A 34 52.09 -31.75 2.59
C LEU A 34 52.43 -33.19 2.98
N ALA A 35 53.54 -33.42 3.69
CA ALA A 35 54.01 -34.76 4.02
C ALA A 35 53.31 -35.40 5.24
N ASN A 36 52.49 -34.64 5.99
CA ASN A 36 51.64 -35.21 7.04
C ASN A 36 50.21 -34.66 6.96
N PRO A 37 49.38 -35.18 6.06
CA PRO A 37 47.96 -34.81 5.96
C PRO A 37 47.11 -35.23 7.18
N TYR A 38 47.70 -35.85 8.20
CA TYR A 38 47.01 -36.43 9.35
C TYR A 38 47.40 -35.78 10.68
N ARG A 39 47.19 -34.47 10.80
CA ARG A 39 46.85 -33.86 12.09
C ARG A 39 45.79 -32.79 11.90
N MET A 40 44.69 -33.16 11.24
CA MET A 40 43.43 -32.50 11.53
C MET A 40 42.98 -33.06 12.88
N GLU A 41 43.12 -32.27 13.95
CA GLU A 41 42.34 -32.51 15.16
C GLU A 41 40.88 -32.59 14.71
N LYS A 42 40.20 -33.70 15.03
CA LYS A 42 38.81 -33.90 14.63
C LYS A 42 38.02 -32.66 15.07
N PHE A 43 37.47 -31.94 14.10
CA PHE A 43 36.53 -30.86 14.41
C PHE A 43 35.42 -31.46 15.26
N PRO A 44 35.02 -30.80 16.36
CA PRO A 44 33.93 -31.28 17.19
C PRO A 44 32.67 -31.43 16.33
N GLU A 45 31.97 -32.55 16.50
CA GLU A 45 30.71 -32.80 15.80
C GLU A 45 29.71 -31.68 16.15
N LEU A 46 29.37 -30.87 15.16
CA LEU A 46 28.34 -29.86 15.30
C LEU A 46 27.00 -30.59 15.45
N LYS A 47 26.33 -30.39 16.58
CA LYS A 47 24.96 -30.86 16.76
C LYS A 47 24.10 -30.22 15.66
N PRO A 48 23.21 -30.98 15.02
CA PRO A 48 22.29 -30.41 14.05
C PRO A 48 21.49 -29.31 14.74
N LEU A 49 21.57 -28.09 14.20
CA LEU A 49 20.70 -27.01 14.62
C LEU A 49 19.27 -27.49 14.35
N LYS A 50 18.44 -27.61 15.38
CA LYS A 50 17.01 -27.78 15.15
C LYS A 50 16.56 -26.56 14.35
N SER A 51 16.04 -26.79 13.15
CA SER A 51 15.38 -25.73 12.40
C SER A 51 14.35 -25.09 13.33
N LEU A 52 14.42 -23.76 13.46
CA LEU A 52 13.24 -23.05 13.93
C LEU A 52 12.23 -23.19 12.79
N ASP A 53 11.25 -24.05 13.01
CA ASP A 53 10.12 -24.17 12.10
C ASP A 53 9.32 -22.86 12.22
N PHE A 54 9.55 -21.95 11.28
CA PHE A 54 8.76 -20.75 11.17
C PHE A 54 7.44 -21.09 10.50
N GLU A 55 6.32 -20.88 11.19
CA GLU A 55 5.00 -20.93 10.58
C GLU A 55 4.86 -19.78 9.59
N ILE A 56 5.06 -20.07 8.30
CA ILE A 56 4.74 -19.14 7.22
C ILE A 56 3.23 -18.98 7.22
N GLN A 57 2.73 -17.85 7.72
CA GLN A 57 1.30 -17.53 7.65
C GLN A 57 0.88 -17.49 6.18
N ASN A 58 -0.17 -18.26 5.85
CA ASN A 58 -0.67 -18.47 4.48
C ASN A 58 -0.84 -17.15 3.71
N ILE A 59 0.01 -16.95 2.70
CA ILE A 59 0.01 -15.80 1.79
C ILE A 59 -1.34 -15.67 1.05
N GLU A 60 -2.06 -16.78 0.87
CA GLU A 60 -3.37 -16.84 0.20
C GLU A 60 -4.46 -15.99 0.88
N ASN A 61 -4.43 -15.88 2.22
CA ASN A 61 -5.44 -15.10 2.96
C ASN A 61 -5.26 -13.58 2.79
N ILE A 62 -4.03 -13.14 2.48
CA ILE A 62 -3.74 -11.72 2.23
C ILE A 62 -4.41 -11.29 0.92
N ASP A 63 -4.33 -12.12 -0.12
CA ASP A 63 -4.91 -11.83 -1.43
C ASP A 63 -6.45 -11.76 -1.37
N ILE A 64 -7.09 -12.67 -0.62
CA ILE A 64 -8.54 -12.67 -0.38
C ILE A 64 -8.98 -11.39 0.34
N ASN A 65 -8.26 -10.97 1.38
CA ASN A 65 -8.59 -9.76 2.13
C ASN A 65 -8.44 -8.49 1.29
N ILE A 66 -7.38 -8.42 0.48
CA ILE A 66 -7.16 -7.30 -0.44
C ILE A 66 -8.29 -7.24 -1.47
N LYS A 67 -8.63 -8.37 -2.10
CA LYS A 67 -9.74 -8.45 -3.06
C LYS A 67 -11.07 -8.02 -2.45
N ASN A 68 -11.41 -8.55 -1.28
CA ASN A 68 -12.64 -8.16 -0.56
C ASN A 68 -12.68 -6.67 -0.22
N THR A 69 -11.53 -6.08 0.09
CA THR A 69 -11.42 -4.64 0.37
C THR A 69 -11.67 -3.82 -0.90
N PHE A 70 -11.06 -4.21 -2.02
CA PHE A 70 -11.30 -3.57 -3.32
C PHE A 70 -12.77 -3.67 -3.75
N ASP A 71 -13.39 -4.82 -3.59
CA ASP A 71 -14.81 -5.01 -3.94
C ASP A 71 -15.73 -4.10 -3.14
N LYS A 72 -15.46 -3.94 -1.83
CA LYS A 72 -16.19 -2.99 -0.97
C LYS A 72 -15.98 -1.55 -1.40
N LEU A 73 -14.74 -1.16 -1.73
CA LEU A 73 -14.44 0.20 -2.21
C LEU A 73 -15.18 0.51 -3.52
N ASN A 74 -15.19 -0.42 -4.46
CA ASN A 74 -15.93 -0.29 -5.72
C ASN A 74 -17.44 -0.18 -5.48
N GLN A 75 -17.99 -0.94 -4.53
CA GLN A 75 -19.41 -0.82 -4.16
C GLN A 75 -19.73 0.57 -3.60
N PHE A 76 -18.89 1.10 -2.70
CA PHE A 76 -19.07 2.45 -2.16
C PHE A 76 -18.98 3.52 -3.26
N GLU A 77 -18.02 3.42 -4.16
CA GLU A 77 -17.87 4.36 -5.27
C GLU A 77 -19.11 4.38 -6.17
N ASN A 78 -19.65 3.20 -6.49
CA ASN A 78 -20.87 3.09 -7.29
C ASN A 78 -22.09 3.67 -6.57
N GLN A 79 -22.24 3.42 -5.26
CA GLN A 79 -23.32 4.02 -4.46
C GLN A 79 -23.25 5.55 -4.46
N ILE A 80 -22.05 6.13 -4.30
CA ILE A 80 -21.85 7.58 -4.35
C ILE A 80 -22.22 8.13 -5.73
N LYS A 81 -21.77 7.48 -6.81
CA LYS A 81 -22.12 7.87 -8.18
C LYS A 81 -23.63 7.86 -8.42
N GLU A 82 -24.32 6.82 -7.94
CA GLU A 82 -25.78 6.73 -8.05
C GLU A 82 -26.52 7.79 -7.22
N MET A 83 -26.01 8.15 -6.04
CA MET A 83 -26.56 9.24 -5.24
C MET A 83 -26.43 10.59 -5.96
N ILE A 84 -25.23 10.89 -6.47
CA ILE A 84 -24.97 12.14 -7.23
C ILE A 84 -25.84 12.20 -8.49
N GLN A 85 -26.00 11.09 -9.21
CA GLN A 85 -26.86 11.05 -10.40
C GLN A 85 -28.34 11.26 -10.05
N ARG A 86 -28.82 10.71 -8.93
CA ARG A 86 -30.19 10.97 -8.44
C ARG A 86 -30.38 12.44 -8.08
N GLU A 87 -29.48 13.01 -7.28
CA GLU A 87 -29.54 14.42 -6.91
C GLU A 87 -29.51 15.36 -8.12
N ASN A 88 -28.74 15.01 -9.16
CA ASN A 88 -28.67 15.82 -10.38
C ASN A 88 -29.88 15.65 -11.30
N LYS A 89 -30.51 14.46 -11.35
CA LYS A 89 -31.73 14.23 -12.15
C LYS A 89 -32.95 14.94 -11.54
N ASP A 90 -33.01 15.03 -10.22
CA ASP A 90 -34.16 15.60 -9.50
C ASP A 90 -34.00 17.09 -9.19
N ASN A 91 -33.07 17.79 -9.84
CA ASN A 91 -32.81 19.21 -9.60
C ASN A 91 -33.78 20.13 -10.37
N CYS A 92 -35.04 19.72 -10.48
CA CYS A 92 -36.12 20.46 -11.11
C CYS A 92 -37.22 20.79 -10.11
N CYS A 93 -37.94 21.88 -10.37
CA CYS A 93 -39.07 22.27 -9.56
C CYS A 93 -40.23 21.27 -9.71
N PRO A 94 -40.82 20.74 -8.63
CA PRO A 94 -41.93 19.78 -8.72
C PRO A 94 -43.24 20.41 -9.24
N ILE A 95 -43.29 21.74 -9.38
CA ILE A 95 -44.48 22.47 -9.84
C ILE A 95 -44.39 22.79 -11.33
N CYS A 96 -43.28 23.38 -11.79
CA CYS A 96 -43.12 23.79 -13.19
C CYS A 96 -42.19 22.87 -14.00
N LEU A 97 -41.51 21.92 -13.36
CA LEU A 97 -40.53 20.99 -13.95
C LEU A 97 -39.28 21.66 -14.53
N ASP A 98 -39.12 22.97 -14.37
CA ASP A 98 -37.91 23.68 -14.76
C ASP A 98 -36.75 23.38 -13.81
N GLN A 99 -35.54 23.30 -14.37
CA GLN A 99 -34.31 23.12 -13.61
C GLN A 99 -34.05 24.31 -12.67
N PHE A 100 -33.63 24.04 -11.44
CA PHE A 100 -33.26 25.09 -10.49
C PHE A 100 -32.01 25.85 -10.96
N LYS A 101 -32.08 27.18 -10.93
CA LYS A 101 -30.89 28.05 -11.01
C LYS A 101 -30.33 28.24 -9.59
N LEU A 102 -29.02 28.47 -9.47
CA LEU A 102 -28.25 28.50 -8.20
C LEU A 102 -28.90 29.30 -7.05
N THR A 103 -29.68 30.34 -7.36
CA THR A 103 -30.32 31.23 -6.37
C THR A 103 -31.85 31.35 -6.53
N SER A 104 -32.47 30.52 -7.37
CA SER A 104 -33.89 30.71 -7.76
C SER A 104 -34.87 29.77 -7.06
N TYR A 105 -34.51 29.22 -5.90
CA TYR A 105 -35.35 28.25 -5.19
C TYR A 105 -35.51 28.60 -3.71
N PHE A 106 -36.63 28.17 -3.14
CA PHE A 106 -36.95 28.20 -1.74
C PHE A 106 -36.94 26.76 -1.21
N MET A 107 -36.33 26.56 -0.04
CA MET A 107 -36.27 25.27 0.62
C MET A 107 -36.76 25.45 2.07
N PRO A 108 -37.97 24.97 2.40
CA PRO A 108 -38.50 25.02 3.76
C PRO A 108 -37.78 24.00 4.66
N ASN A 109 -38.10 24.02 5.96
CA ASN A 109 -37.55 23.07 6.94
C ASN A 109 -37.75 21.59 6.58
N CYS A 110 -38.77 21.27 5.77
CA CYS A 110 -39.01 19.92 5.27
C CYS A 110 -38.01 19.46 4.18
N GLY A 111 -37.08 20.32 3.74
CA GLY A 111 -36.02 19.98 2.79
C GLY A 111 -36.42 19.95 1.31
N HIS A 112 -37.71 20.11 0.99
CA HIS A 112 -38.21 20.04 -0.37
C HIS A 112 -38.04 21.36 -1.15
N LYS A 113 -37.24 21.35 -2.22
CA LYS A 113 -36.96 22.55 -3.04
C LYS A 113 -38.14 22.90 -3.96
N ILE A 114 -38.45 24.19 -4.06
CA ILE A 114 -39.47 24.74 -4.98
C ILE A 114 -38.95 26.03 -5.60
N CYS A 115 -39.28 26.31 -6.87
CA CYS A 115 -38.82 27.52 -7.53
C CYS A 115 -39.43 28.76 -6.86
N LEU A 116 -38.68 29.84 -6.67
CA LEU A 116 -39.18 31.04 -5.99
C LEU A 116 -40.45 31.59 -6.65
N HIS A 117 -40.50 31.58 -7.99
CA HIS A 117 -41.68 31.99 -8.75
C HIS A 117 -42.91 31.12 -8.46
N CYS A 118 -42.71 29.80 -8.34
CA CYS A 118 -43.76 28.83 -8.08
C CYS A 118 -44.28 28.97 -6.65
N PHE A 119 -43.36 29.17 -5.70
CA PHE A 119 -43.66 29.41 -4.30
C PHE A 119 -44.47 30.70 -4.10
N THR A 120 -43.99 31.83 -4.62
CA THR A 120 -44.69 33.12 -4.46
C THR A 120 -46.06 33.13 -5.14
N ASN A 121 -46.17 32.58 -6.36
CA ASN A 121 -47.45 32.43 -7.04
C ASN A 121 -48.44 31.58 -6.24
N ASN A 122 -47.98 30.49 -5.63
CA ASN A 122 -48.81 29.61 -4.82
C ASN A 122 -49.29 30.32 -3.55
N MET A 123 -48.40 31.05 -2.86
CA MET A 123 -48.74 31.87 -1.69
C MET A 123 -49.76 32.97 -1.99
N ILE A 124 -49.67 33.62 -3.16
CA ILE A 124 -50.60 34.70 -3.56
C ILE A 124 -51.98 34.13 -3.94
N LYS A 125 -52.01 33.04 -4.72
CA LYS A 125 -53.26 32.50 -5.29
C LYS A 125 -54.02 31.60 -4.32
N ASN A 126 -53.33 30.85 -3.46
CA ASN A 126 -53.93 29.83 -2.61
C ASN A 126 -53.85 30.22 -1.13
N LYS A 127 -54.87 30.91 -0.61
CA LYS A 127 -54.87 31.42 0.77
C LYS A 127 -54.93 30.33 1.84
N SER A 128 -55.61 29.21 1.56
CA SER A 128 -55.79 28.11 2.53
C SER A 128 -54.64 27.10 2.52
N THR A 129 -54.06 26.83 1.35
CA THR A 129 -53.05 25.78 1.17
C THR A 129 -51.67 26.30 0.78
N GLY A 130 -51.52 27.61 0.53
CA GLY A 130 -50.28 28.23 0.06
C GLY A 130 -49.10 28.08 1.00
N GLY A 131 -49.38 28.02 2.31
CA GLY A 131 -48.36 27.86 3.34
C GLY A 131 -47.87 26.42 3.55
N TYR A 132 -48.23 25.46 2.69
CA TYR A 132 -47.89 24.04 2.87
C TYR A 132 -47.06 23.50 1.71
N CYS A 133 -46.18 22.55 2.03
CA CYS A 133 -45.33 21.92 1.03
C CYS A 133 -46.13 21.11 0.01
N CYS A 134 -45.83 21.26 -1.27
CA CYS A 134 -46.51 20.51 -2.33
C CYS A 134 -46.16 19.01 -2.31
N LEU A 135 -45.05 18.61 -1.68
CA LEU A 135 -44.59 17.22 -1.60
C LEU A 135 -45.02 16.54 -0.30
N CYS A 136 -44.72 17.12 0.87
CA CYS A 136 -45.03 16.48 2.17
C CYS A 136 -46.20 17.12 2.94
N ARG A 137 -46.79 18.21 2.45
CA ARG A 137 -47.87 18.98 3.12
C ARG A 137 -47.50 19.55 4.50
N GLU A 138 -46.24 19.54 4.90
CA GLU A 138 -45.80 20.26 6.10
C GLU A 138 -45.88 21.77 5.90
N LYS A 139 -46.10 22.50 6.99
CA LYS A 139 -46.19 23.96 6.96
C LYS A 139 -44.81 24.56 6.63
N MET A 140 -44.73 25.30 5.54
CA MET A 140 -43.47 25.87 5.02
C MET A 140 -42.99 27.09 5.80
N ILE A 141 -43.93 27.87 6.36
CA ILE A 141 -43.64 29.05 7.17
C ILE A 141 -44.18 28.78 8.58
N PRO A 142 -43.31 28.61 9.60
CA PRO A 142 -43.75 28.55 10.98
C PRO A 142 -44.46 29.86 11.35
N ASN A 143 -45.55 29.76 12.12
CA ASN A 143 -46.44 30.89 12.47
C ASN A 143 -45.63 32.15 12.85
N ILE A 144 -45.85 33.24 12.10
CA ILE A 144 -45.68 34.61 12.60
C ILE A 144 -46.93 34.95 13.40
#